data_AF-A0A2Z6PGB5-F1
#
_entry.id   AF-A0A2Z6PGB5-F1
#
_cell.length_a   1.000
_cell.length_b   1.000
_cell.length_c   1.000
_cell.angle_alpha   90.00
_cell.angle_beta   90.00
_cell.angle_gamma   90.00
#
_symmetry.space_group_name_H-M   'P 1'
#
loop_
_entity.id
_entity.type
_entity.pdbx_description
1 polymer ?
#
loop_
_entity_poly.entity_id
_entity_poly.type
_entity_poly.pdbx_seq_one_letter_code
_entity_poly.pdbx_strand_id
1 'polypeptide(L)'
;MGVDGLFFTHYKDGDQVLAMYSNSSRVASNKTIYYIQPVNRDTGEIIGEAIISNKTINIDASWINGANNISNEFVSLGTKLSNVSDLLFMNSARINRIGGISLGFSVKILTDYVTRTVDRQGTKSYLATKDGKVIAKGIQNTRLMIFNDSVSLQSLNGNGGLIKNEGIVSCKDQVDGSNLNIQDTQYLIHCYPIDIMGIESCMYIN
;
A
#
# COMPACT_ATOMS: atom_id res chain seq x y z
N MET A 1 15.16 3.71 -10.00
CA MET A 1 15.39 3.68 -11.46
C MET A 1 16.46 4.69 -11.80
N GLY A 2 17.36 4.35 -12.73
CA GLY A 2 18.51 5.19 -13.11
C GLY A 2 18.19 6.25 -14.17
N VAL A 3 18.84 7.41 -14.08
CA VAL A 3 18.90 8.52 -15.06
C VAL A 3 19.61 8.06 -16.36
N ASP A 4 20.42 6.99 -16.29
CA ASP A 4 21.08 6.35 -17.43
C ASP A 4 20.26 5.22 -18.10
N GLY A 5 18.96 5.14 -17.82
CA GLY A 5 18.00 4.42 -18.67
C GLY A 5 17.85 2.91 -18.48
N LEU A 6 18.38 2.36 -17.37
CA LEU A 6 18.10 0.99 -16.96
C LEU A 6 17.01 0.97 -15.88
N PHE A 7 15.86 0.42 -16.25
CA PHE A 7 14.85 -0.05 -15.28
C PHE A 7 15.14 -1.52 -15.01
N PHE A 8 15.21 -1.89 -13.74
CA PHE A 8 15.35 -3.26 -13.31
C PHE A 8 14.58 -3.45 -12.01
N THR A 9 13.78 -4.52 -11.92
CA THR A 9 13.00 -4.86 -10.74
C THR A 9 12.89 -6.37 -10.59
N HIS A 10 12.82 -6.83 -9.35
CA HIS A 10 12.40 -8.19 -9.03
C HIS A 10 11.01 -8.14 -8.40
N TYR A 11 10.13 -9.03 -8.83
CA TYR A 11 8.82 -9.17 -8.20
C TYR A 11 8.39 -10.64 -8.14
N LYS A 12 7.59 -10.96 -7.13
CA LYS A 12 7.00 -12.29 -6.95
C LYS A 12 5.65 -12.37 -7.64
N ASP A 13 5.45 -13.36 -8.51
CA ASP A 13 4.17 -13.68 -9.12
C ASP A 13 3.80 -15.15 -8.87
N GLY A 14 2.72 -15.37 -8.09
CA GLY A 14 2.48 -16.69 -7.50
C GLY A 14 3.69 -17.11 -6.66
N ASP A 15 4.24 -18.29 -6.93
CA ASP A 15 5.45 -18.81 -6.27
C ASP A 15 6.75 -18.51 -7.03
N GLN A 16 6.65 -17.89 -8.20
CA GLN A 16 7.78 -17.57 -9.05
C GLN A 16 8.32 -16.17 -8.73
N VAL A 17 9.64 -16.02 -8.74
CA VAL A 17 10.29 -14.70 -8.72
C VAL A 17 10.71 -14.38 -10.15
N LEU A 18 10.37 -13.17 -10.59
CA LEU A 18 10.63 -12.68 -11.94
C LEU A 18 11.47 -11.41 -11.87
N ALA A 19 12.51 -11.32 -12.71
CA ALA A 19 13.17 -10.08 -13.05
C ALA A 19 12.42 -9.42 -14.21
N MET A 20 12.26 -8.11 -14.14
CA MET A 20 11.76 -7.31 -15.23
C MET A 20 12.65 -6.10 -15.45
N TYR A 21 13.05 -5.89 -16.70
CA TYR A 21 13.99 -4.84 -17.03
C TYR A 21 13.74 -4.23 -18.41
N SER A 22 14.19 -2.99 -18.58
CA SER A 22 14.12 -2.23 -19.83
C SER A 22 15.34 -1.34 -19.97
N ASN A 23 15.77 -1.16 -21.21
CA ASN A 23 16.88 -0.28 -21.60
C ASN A 23 16.39 1.09 -22.12
N SER A 24 15.17 1.51 -21.74
CA SER A 24 14.65 2.83 -22.10
C SER A 24 14.89 3.83 -20.98
N SER A 25 15.58 4.93 -21.29
CA SER A 25 15.50 6.15 -20.48
C SER A 25 14.06 6.64 -20.43
N ARG A 26 13.68 7.14 -19.24
CA ARG A 26 12.35 7.64 -18.87
C ARG A 26 11.57 8.18 -20.05
N VAL A 27 10.39 7.62 -20.27
CA VAL A 27 9.06 8.26 -20.25
C VAL A 27 8.08 7.15 -20.62
N ALA A 28 6.87 7.22 -20.07
CA ALA A 28 5.68 6.51 -20.51
C ALA A 28 5.40 6.77 -22.02
N SER A 29 6.24 6.21 -22.89
CA SER A 29 5.95 6.06 -24.31
C SER A 29 5.17 4.77 -24.46
N ASN A 30 4.19 4.75 -25.36
CA ASN A 30 3.33 3.60 -25.63
C ASN A 30 4.07 2.35 -26.17
N LYS A 31 5.41 2.32 -26.11
CA LYS A 31 6.28 1.27 -26.67
C LYS A 31 7.53 0.99 -25.82
N THR A 32 7.49 1.17 -24.50
CA THR A 32 8.59 0.64 -23.67
C THR A 32 8.54 -0.89 -23.73
N ILE A 33 9.60 -1.48 -24.28
CA ILE A 33 9.77 -2.94 -24.32
C ILE A 33 10.38 -3.37 -23.00
N TYR A 34 9.69 -4.28 -22.32
CA TYR A 34 10.19 -4.90 -21.12
C TYR A 34 10.52 -6.36 -21.36
N TYR A 35 11.61 -6.80 -20.76
CA TYR A 35 12.03 -8.19 -20.73
C TYR A 35 11.68 -8.75 -19.36
N ILE A 36 10.99 -9.89 -19.32
CA ILE A 36 10.60 -10.58 -18.09
C ILE A 36 11.23 -11.97 -18.11
N GLN A 37 11.99 -12.30 -17.06
CA GLN A 37 12.64 -13.60 -16.92
C GLN A 37 12.43 -14.19 -15.52
N PRO A 38 12.26 -15.51 -15.40
CA PRO A 38 12.45 -16.23 -14.14
C PRO A 38 13.82 -15.91 -13.53
N VAL A 39 13.88 -15.84 -12.21
CA VAL A 39 15.16 -15.79 -11.49
C VAL A 39 15.28 -16.93 -10.49
N ASN A 40 16.51 -17.33 -10.22
CA ASN A 40 16.82 -18.18 -9.09
C ASN A 40 16.40 -17.45 -7.80
N ARG A 41 15.63 -18.11 -6.96
CA ARG A 41 15.10 -17.50 -5.74
C ARG A 41 16.20 -17.14 -4.73
N ASP A 42 17.26 -17.93 -4.68
CA ASP A 42 18.32 -17.81 -3.67
C ASP A 42 19.45 -16.89 -4.16
N THR A 43 19.76 -16.90 -5.46
CA THR A 43 20.86 -16.11 -6.03
C THR A 43 20.41 -14.83 -6.75
N GLY A 44 19.14 -14.75 -7.17
CA GLY A 44 18.62 -13.66 -7.99
C GLY A 44 19.10 -13.70 -9.45
N GLU A 45 19.82 -14.74 -9.86
CA GLU A 45 20.32 -14.88 -11.23
C GLU A 45 19.17 -15.18 -12.20
N ILE A 46 19.17 -14.54 -13.37
CA ILE A 46 18.20 -14.78 -14.45
C ILE A 46 18.34 -16.19 -15.01
N ILE A 47 17.20 -16.85 -15.25
CA ILE A 47 17.13 -18.22 -15.77
C ILE A 47 16.25 -18.25 -17.03
N GLY A 48 16.72 -18.92 -18.07
CA GLY A 48 15.95 -19.19 -19.28
C GLY A 48 15.81 -17.99 -20.20
N GLU A 49 14.88 -18.07 -21.15
CA GLU A 49 14.66 -17.03 -22.16
C GLU A 49 13.73 -15.93 -21.65
N ALA A 50 13.95 -14.71 -22.14
CA ALA A 50 13.13 -13.56 -21.80
C ALA A 50 11.82 -13.53 -22.56
N ILE A 51 10.73 -13.29 -21.83
CA ILE A 51 9.44 -12.96 -22.42
C ILE A 51 9.38 -11.45 -22.62
N ILE A 52 9.04 -11.05 -23.84
CA ILE A 52 8.90 -9.65 -24.20
C ILE A 52 7.48 -9.18 -23.88
N SER A 53 7.37 -8.10 -23.11
CA SER A 53 6.11 -7.47 -22.74
C SER A 53 6.10 -6.02 -23.21
N ASN A 54 5.03 -5.63 -23.91
CA ASN A 54 4.75 -4.27 -24.33
C ASN A 54 3.73 -3.57 -23.39
N LYS A 55 3.46 -4.15 -22.21
CA LYS A 55 2.52 -3.57 -21.25
C LYS A 55 3.01 -2.21 -20.78
N THR A 56 2.13 -1.22 -20.81
CA THR A 56 2.35 0.05 -20.14
C THR A 56 2.35 -0.19 -18.64
N ILE A 57 3.50 0.02 -18.00
CA ILE A 57 3.59 0.02 -16.56
C ILE A 57 3.55 1.46 -16.09
N ASN A 58 2.53 1.78 -15.30
CA ASN A 58 2.47 3.04 -14.58
C ASN A 58 3.15 2.87 -13.23
N ILE A 59 4.45 3.16 -13.18
CA ILE A 59 5.15 3.33 -11.90
C ILE A 59 5.13 4.83 -11.59
N ASP A 60 4.49 5.21 -10.50
CA ASP A 60 4.60 6.58 -9.99
C ASP A 60 6.04 6.80 -9.49
N ALA A 61 6.85 7.32 -10.39
CA ALA A 61 8.25 7.66 -10.18
C ALA A 61 8.44 9.18 -10.00
N SER A 62 7.38 9.91 -9.60
CA SER A 62 7.43 11.35 -9.35
C SER A 62 8.58 11.74 -8.40
N TRP A 63 8.90 10.89 -7.44
CA TRP A 63 10.04 11.03 -6.52
C TRP A 63 11.43 11.09 -7.20
N ILE A 64 11.58 10.52 -8.39
CA ILE A 64 12.86 10.53 -9.11
C ILE A 64 13.03 11.88 -9.87
N ASN A 65 11.96 12.64 -10.12
CA ASN A 65 12.05 13.93 -10.81
C ASN A 65 12.41 15.02 -9.82
N GLY A 66 13.57 15.66 -10.06
CA GLY A 66 14.23 16.52 -9.10
C GLY A 66 13.38 17.69 -8.61
N ALA A 67 13.10 17.68 -7.30
CA ALA A 67 13.10 18.89 -6.52
C ALA A 67 14.29 18.81 -5.54
N ASN A 68 14.97 19.94 -5.31
CA ASN A 68 16.20 20.00 -4.51
C ASN A 68 15.98 19.78 -3.00
N ASN A 69 14.74 19.51 -2.58
CA ASN A 69 14.32 19.41 -1.17
C ASN A 69 13.61 18.10 -0.83
N ILE A 70 13.69 17.07 -1.67
CA ILE A 70 13.02 15.83 -1.35
C ILE A 70 13.91 14.96 -0.46
N SER A 71 13.32 14.41 0.61
CA SER A 71 13.96 13.46 1.52
C SER A 71 14.63 12.34 0.71
N ASN A 72 15.79 11.85 1.17
CA ASN A 72 16.49 10.76 0.49
C ASN A 72 15.68 9.44 0.49
N GLU A 73 14.67 9.35 1.35
CA GLU A 73 13.79 8.21 1.55
C GLU A 73 12.34 8.61 1.29
N PHE A 74 11.60 7.68 0.70
CA PHE A 74 10.24 7.87 0.21
C PHE A 74 9.41 6.64 0.50
N VAL A 75 8.25 6.83 1.10
CA VAL A 75 7.34 5.75 1.44
C VAL A 75 6.01 5.98 0.75
N SER A 76 5.47 4.96 0.11
CA SER A 76 4.22 5.08 -0.64
C SER A 76 3.44 3.78 -0.70
N LEU A 77 2.12 3.91 -0.88
CA LEU A 77 1.24 2.79 -1.17
C LEU A 77 1.00 2.72 -2.69
N GLY A 78 1.65 1.77 -3.34
CA GLY A 78 1.60 1.52 -4.77
C GLY A 78 0.82 0.25 -5.13
N THR A 79 0.90 -0.15 -6.39
CA THR A 79 0.24 -1.36 -6.92
C THR A 79 1.25 -2.38 -7.41
N LYS A 80 0.89 -3.66 -7.35
CA LYS A 80 1.73 -4.74 -7.81
C LYS A 80 1.82 -4.70 -9.33
N LEU A 81 3.02 -4.99 -9.83
CA LEU A 81 3.31 -4.95 -11.24
C LEU A 81 2.50 -5.96 -12.07
N SER A 82 2.28 -7.17 -11.54
CA SER A 82 1.49 -8.19 -12.22
C SER A 82 -0.02 -8.00 -12.05
N ASN A 83 -0.46 -7.22 -11.05
CA ASN A 83 -1.87 -7.02 -10.75
C ASN A 83 -2.11 -5.66 -10.08
N VAL A 84 -2.73 -4.73 -10.81
CA VAL A 84 -3.02 -3.37 -10.32
C VAL A 84 -4.00 -3.33 -9.13
N SER A 85 -4.75 -4.41 -8.89
CA SER A 85 -5.65 -4.51 -7.74
C SER A 85 -4.93 -4.91 -6.44
N ASP A 86 -3.73 -5.48 -6.53
CA ASP A 86 -2.93 -5.84 -5.36
C ASP A 86 -2.07 -4.66 -4.94
N LEU A 87 -2.21 -4.21 -3.70
CA LEU A 87 -1.44 -3.09 -3.18
C LEU A 87 -0.08 -3.55 -2.62
N LEU A 88 0.93 -2.68 -2.79
CA LEU A 88 2.26 -2.82 -2.22
C LEU A 88 2.57 -1.59 -1.39
N PHE A 89 3.02 -1.78 -0.17
CA PHE A 89 3.74 -0.73 0.51
C PHE A 89 5.17 -0.70 -0.05
N MET A 90 5.64 0.48 -0.41
CA MET A 90 6.92 0.67 -1.09
C MET A 90 7.76 1.65 -0.28
N ASN A 91 9.00 1.27 0.01
CA ASN A 91 10.04 2.16 0.51
C ASN A 91 11.08 2.33 -0.60
N SER A 92 11.34 3.58 -0.97
CA SER A 92 12.26 3.92 -2.04
C SER A 92 13.33 4.87 -1.52
N ALA A 93 14.56 4.65 -1.96
CA ALA A 93 15.69 5.49 -1.61
C ALA A 93 16.41 5.95 -2.87
N ARG A 94 16.92 7.17 -2.84
CA ARG A 94 17.76 7.68 -3.92
C ARG A 94 19.18 7.11 -3.82
N ILE A 95 19.70 6.59 -4.92
CA ILE A 95 21.11 6.17 -5.03
C ILE A 95 21.84 7.23 -5.86
N ASN A 96 22.61 8.08 -5.16
CA ASN A 96 23.33 9.23 -5.73
C ASN A 96 22.43 10.13 -6.59
N ARG A 97 23.01 10.95 -7.48
CA ARG A 97 22.20 11.78 -8.39
C ARG A 97 21.55 10.99 -9.53
N ILE A 98 21.96 9.74 -9.71
CA ILE A 98 21.81 8.98 -10.94
C ILE A 98 20.72 7.93 -10.84
N GLY A 99 20.17 7.62 -9.66
CA GLY A 99 19.05 6.68 -9.63
C GLY A 99 18.37 6.53 -8.29
N GLY A 100 17.71 5.39 -8.13
CA GLY A 100 17.07 5.01 -6.88
C GLY A 100 16.68 3.54 -6.85
N ILE A 101 16.47 3.04 -5.66
CA ILE A 101 16.01 1.69 -5.36
C ILE A 101 14.63 1.77 -4.73
N SER A 102 13.81 0.75 -4.93
CA SER A 102 12.53 0.62 -4.25
C SER A 102 12.35 -0.82 -3.81
N LEU A 103 11.92 -1.00 -2.57
CA LEU A 103 11.57 -2.28 -1.97
C LEU A 103 10.09 -2.25 -1.63
N GLY A 104 9.34 -3.21 -2.16
CA GLY A 104 7.91 -3.34 -1.93
C GLY A 104 7.56 -4.59 -1.14
N PHE A 105 6.60 -4.48 -0.21
CA PHE A 105 6.00 -5.63 0.45
C PHE A 105 4.48 -5.65 0.23
N SER A 106 3.93 -6.86 0.11
CA SER A 106 2.52 -7.01 -0.20
C SER A 106 1.65 -6.64 0.99
N VAL A 107 0.68 -5.75 0.72
CA VAL A 107 -0.38 -5.39 1.69
C VAL A 107 -1.16 -6.62 2.12
N LYS A 108 -1.31 -7.61 1.23
CA LYS A 108 -2.03 -8.85 1.50
C LYS A 108 -1.50 -9.60 2.72
N ILE A 109 -0.18 -9.59 2.94
CA ILE A 109 0.44 -10.26 4.09
C ILE A 109 -0.08 -9.63 5.40
N LEU A 110 -0.19 -8.31 5.43
CA LEU A 110 -0.72 -7.59 6.60
C LEU A 110 -2.23 -7.79 6.76
N THR A 111 -3.00 -7.71 5.68
CA THR A 111 -4.45 -7.92 5.77
C THR A 111 -4.78 -9.35 6.19
N ASP A 112 -4.05 -10.34 5.69
CA ASP A 112 -4.19 -11.74 6.11
C ASP A 112 -3.83 -11.91 7.59
N TYR A 113 -2.80 -11.21 8.08
CA TYR A 113 -2.45 -11.22 9.50
C TYR A 113 -3.55 -10.59 10.37
N VAL A 114 -4.03 -9.40 10.00
CA VAL A 114 -5.09 -8.66 10.72
C VAL A 114 -6.37 -9.50 10.78
N THR A 115 -6.84 -9.98 9.64
CA THR A 115 -8.08 -10.78 9.55
C THR A 115 -7.99 -12.13 10.24
N ARG A 116 -6.81 -12.77 10.26
CA ARG A 116 -6.66 -14.08 10.92
C ARG A 116 -6.39 -13.99 12.41
N THR A 117 -5.76 -12.93 12.88
CA THR A 117 -5.25 -12.82 14.25
C THR A 117 -6.06 -11.86 15.09
N VAL A 118 -6.43 -10.72 14.52
CA VAL A 118 -7.09 -9.63 15.25
C VAL A 118 -8.61 -9.77 15.19
N ASP A 119 -9.18 -10.16 14.04
CA ASP A 119 -10.64 -10.36 13.88
C ASP A 119 -11.18 -11.66 14.50
N ARG A 120 -10.47 -12.23 15.48
CA ARG A 120 -10.88 -13.46 16.17
C ARG A 120 -11.91 -13.16 17.24
N GLN A 121 -12.87 -14.07 17.45
CA GLN A 121 -13.83 -14.03 18.56
C GLN A 121 -14.83 -12.85 18.53
N GLY A 122 -15.24 -12.41 17.34
CA GLY A 122 -16.32 -11.43 17.17
C GLY A 122 -15.86 -9.99 17.01
N THR A 123 -14.56 -9.73 17.17
CA THR A 123 -13.94 -8.44 16.87
C THR A 123 -13.76 -8.26 15.36
N LYS A 124 -13.76 -7.01 14.92
CA LYS A 124 -13.48 -6.57 13.56
C LYS A 124 -12.52 -5.41 13.60
N SER A 125 -11.47 -5.55 12.81
CA SER A 125 -10.42 -4.56 12.69
C SER A 125 -10.57 -3.85 11.36
N TYR A 126 -10.33 -2.55 11.39
CA TYR A 126 -10.21 -1.75 10.18
C TYR A 126 -8.83 -1.12 10.20
N LEU A 127 -8.16 -1.14 9.06
CA LEU A 127 -6.86 -0.52 8.90
C LEU A 127 -6.88 0.38 7.67
N ALA A 128 -6.49 1.63 7.82
CA ALA A 128 -6.33 2.56 6.72
C ALA A 128 -5.16 3.51 6.95
N THR A 129 -4.60 3.98 5.85
CA THR A 129 -3.60 5.05 5.84
C THR A 129 -4.24 6.40 6.13
N LYS A 130 -3.47 7.37 6.62
CA LYS A 130 -3.95 8.72 6.98
C LYS A 130 -4.59 9.49 5.82
N ASP A 131 -4.18 9.22 4.58
CA ASP A 131 -4.81 9.75 3.36
C ASP A 131 -6.13 9.03 2.99
N GLY A 132 -6.57 8.07 3.79
CA GLY A 132 -7.87 7.41 3.69
C GLY A 132 -7.90 6.19 2.76
N LYS A 133 -6.74 5.65 2.36
CA LYS A 133 -6.70 4.40 1.58
C LYS A 133 -6.91 3.21 2.52
N VAL A 134 -7.94 2.44 2.22
CA VAL A 134 -8.33 1.28 3.03
C VAL A 134 -7.36 0.13 2.75
N ILE A 135 -6.73 -0.37 3.80
CA ILE A 135 -5.85 -1.54 3.77
C ILE A 135 -6.64 -2.79 4.14
N ALA A 136 -7.31 -2.78 5.30
CA ALA A 136 -8.18 -3.86 5.75
C ALA A 136 -9.57 -3.31 6.06
N LYS A 137 -10.61 -3.96 5.52
CA LYS A 137 -11.99 -3.58 5.76
C LYS A 137 -12.49 -4.16 7.08
N GLY A 138 -12.96 -3.29 7.96
CA GLY A 138 -13.73 -3.65 9.15
C GLY A 138 -15.22 -3.77 8.85
N ILE A 139 -16.05 -3.00 9.58
CA ILE A 139 -17.51 -3.04 9.50
C ILE A 139 -17.99 -2.67 8.07
N GLN A 140 -18.95 -3.42 7.53
CA GLN A 140 -19.48 -3.18 6.20
C GLN A 140 -20.15 -1.81 6.07
N ASN A 141 -20.01 -1.21 4.88
CA ASN A 141 -20.56 0.11 4.56
C ASN A 141 -20.11 1.20 5.53
N THR A 142 -18.90 1.09 6.08
CA THR A 142 -18.28 2.15 6.88
C THR A 142 -17.03 2.69 6.19
N ARG A 143 -16.83 3.99 6.29
CA ARG A 143 -15.60 4.68 5.91
C ARG A 143 -14.98 5.27 7.16
N LEU A 144 -13.69 5.05 7.30
CA LEU A 144 -12.89 5.75 8.28
C LEU A 144 -12.20 6.95 7.63
N MET A 145 -12.23 8.08 8.31
CA MET A 145 -11.42 9.25 7.98
C MET A 145 -10.51 9.57 9.15
N ILE A 146 -9.21 9.64 8.91
CA ILE A 146 -8.23 10.04 9.92
C ILE A 146 -8.11 11.56 9.88
N PHE A 147 -8.21 12.21 11.04
CA PHE A 147 -7.99 13.64 11.18
C PHE A 147 -7.23 13.91 12.48
N ASN A 148 -6.06 14.53 12.36
CA ASN A 148 -5.12 14.67 13.47
C ASN A 148 -4.88 13.32 14.17
N ASP A 149 -5.15 13.25 15.47
CA ASP A 149 -5.00 12.06 16.32
C ASP A 149 -6.36 11.44 16.63
N SER A 150 -7.30 11.49 15.69
CA SER A 150 -8.66 10.99 15.84
C SER A 150 -9.17 10.38 14.54
N VAL A 151 -10.16 9.52 14.65
CA VAL A 151 -10.82 8.86 13.52
C VAL A 151 -12.30 9.15 13.53
N SER A 152 -12.83 9.51 12.36
CA SER A 152 -14.26 9.74 12.12
C SER A 152 -14.79 8.53 11.40
N LEU A 153 -15.86 7.96 11.95
CA LEU A 153 -16.55 6.83 11.37
C LEU A 153 -17.79 7.33 10.65
N GLN A 154 -17.90 6.96 9.38
CA GLN A 154 -18.95 7.36 8.48
C GLN A 154 -19.70 6.13 7.97
N SER A 155 -21.02 6.15 8.08
CA SER A 155 -21.87 5.15 7.43
C SER A 155 -22.17 5.55 6.00
N LEU A 156 -22.03 4.59 5.10
CA LEU A 156 -22.23 4.72 3.67
C LEU A 156 -23.47 3.94 3.24
N ASN A 157 -24.09 4.38 2.14
CA ASN A 157 -25.10 3.59 1.44
C ASN A 157 -24.44 2.55 0.51
N GLY A 158 -25.25 1.69 -0.12
CA GLY A 158 -24.76 0.66 -1.04
C GLY A 158 -24.02 1.20 -2.27
N ASN A 159 -24.16 2.49 -2.58
CA ASN A 159 -23.46 3.18 -3.67
C ASN A 159 -22.21 3.92 -3.19
N GLY A 160 -21.83 3.80 -1.91
CA GLY A 160 -20.69 4.48 -1.31
C GLY A 160 -20.92 5.96 -0.94
N GLY A 161 -22.15 6.45 -1.07
CA GLY A 161 -22.52 7.80 -0.65
C GLY A 161 -22.67 7.90 0.88
N LEU A 162 -22.24 9.01 1.46
CA LEU A 162 -22.35 9.27 2.90
C LEU A 162 -23.82 9.33 3.33
N ILE A 163 -24.19 8.53 4.34
CA ILE A 163 -25.49 8.60 5.01
C ILE A 163 -25.36 9.49 6.25
N LYS A 164 -24.44 9.16 7.16
CA LYS A 164 -24.24 9.87 8.42
C LYS A 164 -22.81 9.72 8.93
N ASN A 165 -22.36 10.70 9.70
CA ASN A 165 -21.20 10.55 10.59
C ASN A 165 -21.69 9.83 11.86
N GLU A 166 -21.14 8.66 12.14
CA GLU A 166 -21.44 7.87 13.33
C GLU A 166 -20.76 8.44 14.58
N GLY A 167 -19.61 9.09 14.39
CA GLY A 167 -18.95 9.88 15.43
C GLY A 167 -17.44 9.85 15.31
N ILE A 168 -16.79 10.29 16.39
CA ILE A 168 -15.35 10.54 16.45
C ILE A 168 -14.76 9.71 17.60
N VAL A 169 -13.64 9.04 17.33
CA VAL A 169 -12.83 8.32 18.32
C VAL A 169 -11.46 8.98 18.41
N SER A 170 -11.02 9.30 19.63
CA SER A 170 -9.65 9.74 19.89
C SER A 170 -8.69 8.56 19.81
N CYS A 171 -7.53 8.76 19.19
CA CYS A 171 -6.45 7.78 19.13
C CYS A 171 -5.29 8.10 20.10
N LYS A 172 -5.45 9.14 20.93
CA LYS A 172 -4.46 9.54 21.95
C LYS A 172 -4.47 8.62 23.16
N ASP A 173 -5.68 8.26 23.62
CA ASP A 173 -5.88 7.50 24.84
C ASP A 173 -6.16 6.04 24.48
N GLN A 174 -5.11 5.31 24.09
CA GLN A 174 -5.17 3.94 23.56
C GLN A 174 -5.81 2.91 24.51
N VAL A 175 -6.01 3.28 25.78
CA VAL A 175 -6.56 2.42 26.85
C VAL A 175 -8.09 2.54 26.92
N ASP A 176 -8.66 3.70 26.61
CA ASP A 176 -10.08 3.96 26.76
C ASP A 176 -10.81 3.79 25.41
N GLY A 177 -11.60 2.73 25.31
CA GLY A 177 -12.47 2.50 24.15
C GLY A 177 -13.61 3.52 24.11
N SER A 178 -13.97 3.95 22.91
CA SER A 178 -15.12 4.85 22.69
C SER A 178 -16.36 4.05 22.30
N ASN A 179 -17.44 4.21 23.07
CA ASN A 179 -18.73 3.60 22.72
C ASN A 179 -19.37 4.35 21.56
N LEU A 180 -19.60 3.65 20.45
CA LEU A 180 -20.21 4.19 19.23
C LEU A 180 -21.31 3.30 18.74
N ASN A 181 -22.43 3.92 18.37
CA ASN A 181 -23.54 3.23 17.73
C ASN A 181 -23.39 3.37 16.21
N ILE A 182 -23.08 2.26 15.54
CA ILE A 182 -22.92 2.20 14.09
C ILE A 182 -24.01 1.28 13.56
N GLN A 183 -24.85 1.80 12.66
CA GLN A 183 -25.96 1.03 12.07
C GLN A 183 -26.81 0.31 13.14
N ASP A 184 -27.19 1.04 14.19
CA ASP A 184 -28.02 0.57 15.32
C ASP A 184 -27.38 -0.53 16.17
N THR A 185 -26.08 -0.79 15.99
CA THR A 185 -25.28 -1.70 16.82
C THR A 185 -24.26 -0.91 17.63
N GLN A 186 -24.24 -1.14 18.94
CA GLN A 186 -23.25 -0.52 19.83
C GLN A 186 -21.92 -1.28 19.77
N TYR A 187 -20.83 -0.55 19.55
CA TYR A 187 -19.46 -1.04 19.49
C TYR A 187 -18.59 -0.31 20.50
N LEU A 188 -17.63 -1.02 21.10
CA LEU A 188 -16.56 -0.42 21.91
C LEU A 188 -15.31 -0.29 21.05
N ILE A 189 -15.01 0.92 20.59
CA ILE A 189 -14.00 1.14 19.57
C ILE A 189 -12.70 1.61 20.20
N HIS A 190 -11.63 0.84 20.00
CA HIS A 190 -10.26 1.22 20.36
C HIS A 190 -9.52 1.70 19.12
N CYS A 191 -8.87 2.87 19.19
CA CYS A 191 -8.06 3.39 18.08
C CYS A 191 -6.57 3.32 18.41
N TYR A 192 -5.79 2.79 17.46
CA TYR A 192 -4.35 2.65 17.55
C TYR A 192 -3.68 3.33 16.34
N PRO A 193 -2.87 4.38 16.55
CA PRO A 193 -1.99 4.87 15.50
C PRO A 193 -0.91 3.83 15.23
N ILE A 194 -0.67 3.53 13.95
CA ILE A 194 0.34 2.55 13.51
C ILE A 194 1.17 3.19 12.41
N ASP A 195 2.49 3.11 12.54
CA ASP A 195 3.40 3.39 11.44
C ASP A 195 3.73 2.08 10.71
N ILE A 196 3.43 2.04 9.41
CA ILE A 196 3.76 0.89 8.58
C ILE A 196 4.81 1.32 7.56
N MET A 197 6.08 1.09 7.92
CA MET A 197 7.24 1.45 7.11
C MET A 197 7.24 2.93 6.70
N GLY A 198 6.97 3.84 7.63
CA GLY A 198 6.89 5.28 7.44
C GLY A 198 5.53 5.78 6.93
N ILE A 199 4.57 4.88 6.64
CA ILE A 199 3.21 5.28 6.26
C ILE A 199 2.36 5.36 7.52
N GLU A 200 2.06 6.60 7.93
CA GLU A 200 1.11 6.88 9.00
C GLU A 200 -0.26 6.26 8.68
N SER A 201 -0.69 5.37 9.56
CA SER A 201 -1.92 4.60 9.46
C SER A 201 -2.64 4.57 10.80
N CYS A 202 -3.92 4.21 10.80
CA CYS A 202 -4.67 3.92 12.02
C CYS A 202 -5.39 2.59 11.89
N MET A 203 -5.32 1.81 12.97
CA MET A 203 -6.14 0.63 13.16
C MET A 203 -7.20 0.96 14.20
N TYR A 204 -8.43 0.50 14.01
CA TYR A 204 -9.36 0.37 15.12
C TYR A 204 -9.89 -1.03 15.22
N ILE A 205 -10.22 -1.42 16.46
CA ILE A 205 -10.77 -2.72 16.82
C ILE A 205 -12.07 -2.45 17.60
N ASN A 206 -13.10 -3.25 17.33
CA ASN A 206 -14.39 -3.19 18.03
C ASN A 206 -14.66 -4.42 18.91
#